data_AF-A0A7Y3U4B9-F1
#
_entry.id   AF-A0A7Y3U4B9-F1
#
_cell.length_a   1.000
_cell.length_b   1.000
_cell.length_c   1.000
_cell.angle_alpha   90.00
_cell.angle_beta   90.00
_cell.angle_gamma   90.00
#
_symmetry.space_group_name_H-M   'P 1'
#
loop_
_entity.id
_entity.type
_entity.pdbx_description
1 polymer ?
#
loop_
_entity_poly.entity_id
_entity_poly.type
_entity_poly.pdbx_seq_one_letter_code
_entity_poly.pdbx_strand_id
1 'polypeptide(L)'
;MKKLFYTISGIFCFFLSFGFMGIVNADLQPQEYVNTPPTTPYTHVEFKERVSFNKKSLKLDDQSQEWQSKMRDLGHRLKQAKVGLIYFIHGTYAGDDPFGIANLIEQINHDFTPIVKEFIKQNMIDKMMEDCGNYTQEYVALFKKAIGNDICCERFIWSSENHHFARLRESIKLVSALANDIDTKMPSWGERVLLLGHSHAGQLFALMTNFLAQSPGVSALLAIGGKAGIDVSKFDEYLQKIRQVHLDIVTFGTPPRYGWGDGKYNLLNIINHRGNEFLAGAIDTMVFSTKHGDYVQQSAIAGSDTIAKTDTERMSDKKLDEILGKGNDMIGLFENLKARMRVPHYGKTILVDYKDNSTIYPNCFDTLFGHGVYTRYEKMLFNTQLIVDEMY
;
A
#
# COMPACT_ATOMS: atom_id res chain seq x y z
N MET A 1 -13.61 -29.32 64.69
CA MET A 1 -13.96 -28.11 63.92
C MET A 1 -12.93 -26.98 64.10
N LYS A 2 -11.68 -27.16 63.63
CA LYS A 2 -10.67 -26.07 63.51
C LYS A 2 -9.42 -26.48 62.69
N LYS A 3 -9.54 -27.50 61.82
CA LYS A 3 -8.45 -28.00 60.95
C LYS A 3 -8.93 -28.32 59.52
N LEU A 4 -10.06 -27.75 59.10
CA LEU A 4 -10.63 -27.89 57.75
C LEU A 4 -10.95 -26.52 57.13
N PHE A 5 -10.16 -25.50 57.49
CA PHE A 5 -10.36 -24.12 57.00
C PHE A 5 -9.08 -23.49 56.42
N TYR A 6 -7.96 -24.23 56.36
CA TYR A 6 -6.69 -23.72 55.81
C TYR A 6 -6.25 -24.38 54.49
N THR A 7 -7.04 -25.30 53.93
CA THR A 7 -6.74 -25.95 52.65
C THR A 7 -7.57 -25.40 51.48
N ILE A 8 -8.58 -24.57 51.75
CA ILE A 8 -9.45 -23.97 50.72
C ILE A 8 -9.01 -22.55 50.33
N SER A 9 -8.17 -21.87 51.14
CA SER A 9 -7.61 -20.56 50.78
C SER A 9 -6.28 -20.64 50.00
N GLY A 10 -5.69 -21.83 49.84
CA GLY A 10 -4.45 -22.03 49.06
C GLY A 10 -4.67 -22.40 47.60
N ILE A 11 -5.87 -22.87 47.23
CA ILE A 11 -6.22 -23.26 45.86
C ILE A 11 -6.95 -22.12 45.12
N PHE A 12 -7.48 -21.13 45.84
CA PHE A 12 -8.15 -19.96 45.25
C PHE A 12 -7.22 -18.79 44.90
N CYS A 13 -5.94 -18.84 45.30
CA CYS A 13 -4.93 -17.81 44.97
C CYS A 13 -3.90 -18.24 43.93
N PHE A 14 -4.00 -19.46 43.37
CA PHE A 14 -3.08 -19.94 42.34
C PHE A 14 -3.60 -19.81 40.90
N PHE A 15 -4.83 -19.28 40.72
CA PHE A 15 -5.44 -19.01 39.41
C PHE A 15 -5.51 -17.50 39.06
N LEU A 16 -4.79 -16.65 39.80
CA LEU A 16 -4.76 -15.19 39.57
C LEU A 16 -3.44 -14.66 38.97
N SER A 17 -2.57 -15.54 38.46
CA SER A 17 -1.30 -15.15 37.81
C SER A 17 -1.08 -15.72 36.41
N PHE A 18 -2.04 -16.47 35.86
CA PHE A 18 -2.15 -16.58 34.41
C PHE A 18 -3.00 -15.41 33.94
N GLY A 19 -2.32 -14.29 33.68
CA GLY A 19 -2.88 -13.27 32.83
C GLY A 19 -3.46 -13.97 31.62
N PHE A 20 -4.75 -13.78 31.41
CA PHE A 20 -5.42 -14.04 30.15
C PHE A 20 -4.71 -13.14 29.12
N MET A 21 -3.54 -13.60 28.66
CA MET A 21 -2.98 -13.22 27.38
C MET A 21 -3.83 -13.98 26.36
N GLY A 22 -5.13 -13.66 26.36
CA GLY A 22 -5.95 -13.88 25.19
C GLY A 22 -5.18 -13.17 24.11
N ILE A 23 -4.64 -13.95 23.18
CA ILE A 23 -4.19 -13.45 21.89
C ILE A 23 -5.46 -12.87 21.29
N VAL A 24 -5.71 -11.60 21.60
CA VAL A 24 -6.71 -10.82 20.90
C VAL A 24 -6.08 -10.65 19.54
N ASN A 25 -6.47 -11.51 18.59
CA ASN A 25 -6.03 -11.48 17.21
C ASN A 25 -6.39 -10.09 16.65
N ALA A 26 -5.48 -9.15 16.86
CA ALA A 26 -5.42 -7.95 16.05
C ALA A 26 -5.02 -8.43 14.66
N ASP A 27 -5.80 -8.07 13.66
CA ASP A 27 -5.44 -8.29 12.27
C ASP A 27 -4.43 -7.23 11.79
N LEU A 28 -3.40 -6.98 12.61
CA LEU A 28 -2.32 -6.03 12.33
C LEU A 28 -1.12 -6.70 11.64
N GLN A 29 -1.02 -8.02 11.81
CA GLN A 29 0.03 -8.86 11.28
C GLN A 29 -0.13 -9.02 9.76
N PRO A 30 0.94 -9.40 9.03
CA PRO A 30 0.80 -9.77 7.63
C PRO A 30 -0.17 -10.94 7.48
N GLN A 31 -0.78 -11.03 6.29
CA GLN A 31 -1.45 -12.26 5.92
C GLN A 31 -0.47 -13.44 5.89
N GLU A 32 -1.00 -14.66 6.06
CA GLU A 32 -0.23 -15.85 5.75
C GLU A 32 0.03 -15.95 4.25
N TYR A 33 1.28 -16.24 3.88
CA TYR A 33 1.68 -16.46 2.49
C TYR A 33 1.64 -17.95 2.21
N VAL A 34 0.48 -18.42 1.75
CA VAL A 34 0.25 -19.82 1.38
C VAL A 34 -0.06 -19.93 -0.10
N ASN A 35 0.22 -21.07 -0.72
CA ASN A 35 -0.06 -21.29 -2.15
C ASN A 35 -1.46 -21.88 -2.41
N THR A 36 -2.33 -21.88 -1.40
CA THR A 36 -3.72 -22.33 -1.53
C THR A 36 -4.58 -21.23 -2.17
N PRO A 37 -5.70 -21.58 -2.82
CA PRO A 37 -6.59 -20.59 -3.42
C PRO A 37 -7.00 -19.48 -2.43
N PRO A 38 -7.03 -18.21 -2.86
CA PRO A 38 -7.42 -17.10 -2.00
C PRO A 38 -8.89 -17.20 -1.61
N THR A 39 -9.22 -16.74 -0.41
CA THR A 39 -10.59 -16.66 0.10
C THR A 39 -11.34 -15.43 -0.39
N THR A 40 -10.62 -14.43 -0.90
CA THR A 40 -11.16 -13.18 -1.45
C THR A 40 -11.40 -13.27 -2.96
N PRO A 41 -12.38 -12.52 -3.47
CA PRO A 41 -12.65 -12.50 -4.90
C PRO A 41 -11.49 -11.86 -5.66
N TYR A 42 -11.09 -12.50 -6.75
CA TYR A 42 -10.17 -11.93 -7.73
C TYR A 42 -10.66 -12.12 -9.15
N THR A 43 -10.33 -11.18 -10.03
CA THR A 43 -10.62 -11.25 -11.47
C THR A 43 -9.38 -10.92 -12.28
N HIS A 44 -9.34 -11.40 -13.52
CA HIS A 44 -8.30 -11.06 -14.49
C HIS A 44 -8.83 -10.06 -15.50
N VAL A 45 -8.05 -9.01 -15.76
CA VAL A 45 -8.38 -7.98 -16.75
C VAL A 45 -7.16 -7.74 -17.63
N GLU A 46 -7.39 -7.54 -18.92
CA GLU A 46 -6.34 -7.15 -19.85
C GLU A 46 -6.43 -5.65 -20.12
N PHE A 47 -5.31 -4.93 -19.98
CA PHE A 47 -5.23 -3.55 -20.42
C PHE A 47 -5.41 -3.47 -21.94
N LYS A 48 -6.38 -2.66 -22.37
CA LYS A 48 -6.60 -2.32 -23.78
C LYS A 48 -6.60 -0.80 -23.91
N GLU A 49 -5.62 -0.26 -24.63
CA GLU A 49 -5.58 1.16 -24.96
C GLU A 49 -6.70 1.45 -25.97
N ARG A 50 -7.88 1.80 -25.47
CA ARG A 50 -9.03 2.15 -26.33
C ARG A 50 -8.92 3.55 -26.90
N VAL A 51 -8.26 4.46 -26.17
CA VAL A 51 -8.02 5.84 -26.57
C VAL A 51 -6.58 6.18 -26.22
N SER A 52 -5.81 6.58 -27.23
CA SER A 52 -4.40 6.91 -27.05
C SER A 52 -4.21 8.17 -26.22
N PHE A 53 -3.24 8.13 -25.30
CA PHE A 53 -2.78 9.30 -24.56
C PHE A 53 -1.66 10.03 -25.31
N ASN A 54 -1.74 11.36 -25.43
CA ASN A 54 -0.69 12.16 -26.06
C ASN A 54 0.48 12.34 -25.08
N LYS A 55 1.46 11.45 -25.13
CA LYS A 55 2.66 11.47 -24.27
C LYS A 55 3.56 12.70 -24.45
N LYS A 56 3.38 13.48 -25.53
CA LYS A 56 4.22 14.66 -25.80
C LYS A 56 3.75 15.92 -25.06
N SER A 57 2.57 15.88 -24.43
CA SER A 57 2.06 17.01 -23.65
C SER A 57 1.23 16.54 -22.48
N LEU A 58 1.38 17.21 -21.33
CA LEU A 58 0.56 16.99 -20.14
C LEU A 58 -0.59 18.00 -20.02
N LYS A 59 -0.81 18.83 -21.05
CA LYS A 59 -1.94 19.75 -21.09
C LYS A 59 -3.20 19.01 -21.53
N LEU A 60 -4.31 19.29 -20.86
CA LEU A 60 -5.61 18.68 -21.16
C LEU A 60 -6.03 18.96 -22.62
N ASP A 61 -5.88 20.21 -23.07
CA ASP A 61 -6.31 20.65 -24.40
C ASP A 61 -5.51 19.98 -25.54
N ASP A 62 -4.32 19.46 -25.25
CA ASP A 62 -3.49 18.73 -26.20
C ASP A 62 -3.84 17.22 -26.26
N GLN A 63 -4.74 16.74 -25.38
CA GLN A 63 -5.27 15.38 -25.44
C GLN A 63 -6.43 15.29 -26.43
N SER A 64 -6.71 14.08 -26.94
CA SER A 64 -7.83 13.89 -27.87
C SER A 64 -9.17 14.22 -27.22
N GLN A 65 -10.12 14.76 -27.99
CA GLN A 65 -11.47 15.07 -27.50
C GLN A 65 -12.16 13.83 -26.91
N GLU A 66 -11.93 12.65 -27.50
CA GLU A 66 -12.46 11.39 -26.99
C GLU A 66 -11.91 11.05 -25.59
N TRP A 67 -10.59 11.23 -25.38
CA TRP A 67 -9.98 10.99 -24.06
C TRP A 67 -10.53 11.96 -23.03
N GLN A 68 -10.63 13.24 -23.38
CA GLN A 68 -11.18 14.28 -22.52
C GLN A 68 -12.64 13.98 -22.14
N SER A 69 -13.46 13.58 -23.11
CA SER A 69 -14.87 13.23 -22.88
C SER A 69 -15.00 12.05 -21.93
N LYS A 70 -14.25 10.96 -22.14
CA LYS A 70 -14.31 9.78 -21.29
C LYS A 70 -13.85 10.06 -19.86
N MET A 71 -12.78 10.82 -19.68
CA MET A 71 -12.36 11.24 -18.34
C MET A 71 -13.42 12.10 -17.64
N ARG A 72 -14.08 12.99 -18.39
CA ARG A 72 -15.17 13.83 -17.85
C ARG A 72 -16.38 13.00 -17.44
N ASP A 73 -16.76 12.00 -18.23
CA ASP A 73 -17.84 11.07 -17.89
C ASP A 73 -17.55 10.29 -16.61
N LEU A 74 -16.30 9.85 -16.42
CA LEU A 74 -15.85 9.22 -15.17
C LEU A 74 -15.90 10.19 -13.99
N GLY A 75 -15.51 11.45 -14.20
CA GLY A 75 -15.67 12.51 -13.22
C GLY A 75 -17.13 12.74 -12.80
N HIS A 76 -18.05 12.70 -13.76
CA HIS A 76 -19.49 12.79 -13.48
C HIS A 76 -19.98 11.61 -12.65
N ARG A 77 -19.55 10.38 -12.93
CA ARG A 77 -19.90 9.19 -12.14
C ARG A 77 -19.36 9.29 -10.71
N LEU A 78 -18.10 9.70 -10.53
CA LEU A 78 -17.50 9.95 -9.21
C LEU A 78 -18.30 10.99 -8.41
N LYS A 79 -18.70 12.09 -9.06
CA LYS A 79 -19.51 13.14 -8.44
C LYS A 79 -20.91 12.67 -8.09
N GLN A 80 -21.56 11.89 -8.95
CA GLN A 80 -22.87 11.27 -8.69
C GLN A 80 -22.81 10.31 -7.50
N ALA A 81 -21.71 9.58 -7.34
CA ALA A 81 -21.43 8.77 -6.17
C ALA A 81 -21.05 9.59 -4.93
N LYS A 82 -20.99 10.92 -5.01
CA LYS A 82 -20.62 11.85 -3.93
C LYS A 82 -19.17 11.71 -3.43
N VAL A 83 -18.26 11.33 -4.33
CA VAL A 83 -16.81 11.42 -4.06
C VAL A 83 -16.42 12.89 -4.04
N GLY A 84 -16.13 13.42 -2.85
CA GLY A 84 -15.81 14.84 -2.65
C GLY A 84 -14.30 15.13 -2.60
N LEU A 85 -13.51 14.13 -2.22
CA LEU A 85 -12.06 14.25 -2.08
C LEU A 85 -11.38 12.99 -2.63
N ILE A 86 -10.32 13.19 -3.41
CA ILE A 86 -9.46 12.13 -3.94
C ILE A 86 -8.04 12.41 -3.42
N TYR A 87 -7.45 11.43 -2.75
CA TYR A 87 -6.12 11.55 -2.16
C TYR A 87 -5.17 10.60 -2.90
N PHE A 88 -4.12 11.15 -3.49
CA PHE A 88 -3.06 10.40 -4.13
C PHE A 88 -1.90 10.24 -3.16
N ILE A 89 -1.57 8.98 -2.85
CA ILE A 89 -0.49 8.65 -1.93
C ILE A 89 0.46 7.72 -2.68
N HIS A 90 1.70 8.16 -2.73
CA HIS A 90 2.73 7.47 -3.45
C HIS A 90 3.71 6.82 -2.47
N GLY A 91 4.12 5.56 -2.67
CA GLY A 91 4.94 4.79 -1.73
C GLY A 91 6.37 4.45 -2.19
N THR A 92 6.87 5.09 -3.23
CA THR A 92 8.17 4.80 -3.88
C THR A 92 9.06 6.04 -3.88
N TYR A 93 9.58 6.45 -2.71
CA TYR A 93 10.57 7.54 -2.54
C TYR A 93 11.44 7.35 -1.29
N ALA A 94 12.32 6.34 -1.21
CA ALA A 94 13.24 6.22 -0.07
C ALA A 94 14.63 5.64 -0.40
N GLY A 95 15.67 6.47 -0.26
CA GLY A 95 17.06 6.06 0.02
C GLY A 95 17.75 5.12 -0.99
N ASP A 96 18.87 4.55 -0.56
CA ASP A 96 19.78 3.77 -1.42
C ASP A 96 19.23 2.40 -1.85
N ASP A 97 18.07 1.96 -1.34
CA ASP A 97 17.38 0.70 -1.70
C ASP A 97 15.89 0.73 -1.25
N PRO A 98 15.00 1.46 -1.94
CA PRO A 98 13.62 1.73 -1.50
C PRO A 98 12.75 0.49 -1.28
N PHE A 99 13.14 -0.66 -1.84
CA PHE A 99 12.34 -1.87 -1.85
C PHE A 99 13.07 -3.10 -1.26
N GLY A 100 14.27 -2.91 -0.69
CA GLY A 100 15.12 -4.02 -0.25
C GLY A 100 15.58 -4.95 -1.40
N ILE A 101 15.46 -4.48 -2.65
CA ILE A 101 15.69 -5.28 -3.85
C ILE A 101 17.18 -5.58 -3.99
N ALA A 102 18.05 -4.64 -3.63
CA ALA A 102 19.49 -4.83 -3.80
C ALA A 102 20.00 -6.00 -2.95
N ASN A 103 19.49 -6.15 -1.73
CA ASN A 103 19.82 -7.28 -0.85
C ASN A 103 19.17 -8.58 -1.32
N LEU A 104 17.94 -8.54 -1.85
CA LEU A 104 17.27 -9.72 -2.40
C LEU A 104 18.01 -10.27 -3.64
N ILE A 105 18.46 -9.39 -4.53
CA ILE A 105 19.21 -9.77 -5.74
C ILE A 105 20.51 -10.51 -5.37
N GLU A 106 21.25 -10.00 -4.39
CA GLU A 106 22.52 -10.58 -3.92
C GLU A 106 22.36 -12.04 -3.42
N GLN A 107 21.17 -12.38 -2.93
CA GLN A 107 20.82 -13.71 -2.46
C GLN A 107 20.23 -14.61 -3.55
N ILE A 108 19.57 -14.05 -4.57
CA ILE A 108 19.04 -14.80 -5.71
C ILE A 108 20.16 -15.16 -6.70
N ASN A 109 21.17 -14.30 -6.85
CA ASN A 109 22.30 -14.55 -7.72
C ASN A 109 23.60 -13.97 -7.14
N HIS A 110 24.47 -14.87 -6.67
CA HIS A 110 25.74 -14.54 -6.02
C HIS A 110 26.80 -13.93 -6.96
N ASP A 111 26.59 -13.96 -8.28
CA ASP A 111 27.54 -13.41 -9.26
C ASP A 111 27.37 -11.90 -9.49
N PHE A 112 26.44 -11.24 -8.80
CA PHE A 112 26.22 -9.80 -8.90
C PHE A 112 27.31 -9.00 -8.19
N THR A 113 28.13 -8.29 -8.98
CA THR A 113 29.19 -7.43 -8.44
C THR A 113 28.63 -6.12 -7.85
N PRO A 114 29.36 -5.46 -6.93
CA PRO A 114 28.98 -4.15 -6.38
C PRO A 114 28.72 -3.06 -7.44
N ILE A 115 29.36 -3.17 -8.60
CA ILE A 115 29.17 -2.23 -9.74
C ILE A 115 27.74 -2.34 -10.28
N VAL A 116 27.22 -3.57 -10.41
CA VAL A 116 25.86 -3.79 -10.87
C VAL A 116 24.86 -3.28 -9.83
N LYS A 117 25.15 -3.46 -8.54
CA LYS A 117 24.34 -2.94 -7.43
C LYS A 117 24.17 -1.41 -7.53
N GLU A 118 25.27 -0.69 -7.75
CA GLU A 118 25.23 0.77 -7.88
C GLU A 118 24.50 1.24 -9.14
N PHE A 119 24.69 0.53 -10.26
CA PHE A 119 23.98 0.82 -11.52
C PHE A 119 22.46 0.63 -11.39
N ILE A 120 22.02 -0.41 -10.69
CA ILE A 120 20.59 -0.66 -10.42
C ILE A 120 20.00 0.49 -9.61
N LYS A 121 20.68 0.89 -8.54
CA LYS A 121 20.22 1.96 -7.65
C LYS A 121 20.02 3.29 -8.37
N GLN A 122 21.03 3.72 -9.13
CA GLN A 122 20.99 4.99 -9.85
C GLN A 122 19.83 5.02 -10.86
N ASN A 123 19.69 3.98 -11.68
CA ASN A 123 18.62 3.91 -12.68
C ASN A 123 17.22 3.80 -12.08
N MET A 124 17.06 3.22 -10.89
CA MET A 124 15.77 3.19 -10.21
C MET A 124 15.38 4.58 -9.72
N ILE A 125 16.31 5.30 -9.09
CA ILE A 125 16.06 6.67 -8.60
C ILE A 125 15.65 7.57 -9.77
N ASP A 126 16.38 7.53 -10.89
CA ASP A 126 16.09 8.36 -12.05
C ASP A 126 14.69 8.11 -12.62
N LYS A 127 14.28 6.84 -12.73
CA LYS A 127 12.93 6.49 -13.24
C LYS A 127 11.82 6.85 -12.26
N MET A 128 12.08 6.73 -10.96
CA MET A 128 11.14 7.14 -9.91
C MET A 128 10.94 8.66 -9.87
N MET A 129 11.92 9.44 -10.34
CA MET A 129 11.80 10.90 -10.47
C MET A 129 10.89 11.36 -11.62
N GLU A 130 10.51 10.46 -12.54
CA GLU A 130 9.56 10.73 -13.62
C GLU A 130 8.13 10.32 -13.23
N ASP A 131 7.36 9.73 -14.15
CA ASP A 131 5.99 9.23 -13.92
C ASP A 131 5.91 7.72 -13.67
N CYS A 132 7.07 7.04 -13.62
CA CYS A 132 7.18 5.60 -13.44
C CYS A 132 7.28 5.27 -11.95
N GLY A 133 6.15 4.94 -11.34
CA GLY A 133 6.05 4.78 -9.90
C GLY A 133 6.17 6.12 -9.17
N ASN A 134 5.39 7.14 -9.56
CA ASN A 134 5.18 8.38 -8.81
C ASN A 134 3.85 9.07 -9.19
N TYR A 135 3.08 9.55 -8.22
CA TYR A 135 2.03 10.54 -8.48
C TYR A 135 2.64 11.94 -8.45
N THR A 136 3.09 12.43 -9.59
CA THR A 136 3.64 13.79 -9.73
C THR A 136 2.56 14.85 -9.51
N GLN A 137 2.98 16.10 -9.27
CA GLN A 137 2.03 17.21 -9.15
C GLN A 137 1.26 17.41 -10.47
N GLU A 138 1.93 17.22 -11.59
CA GLU A 138 1.40 17.28 -12.95
C GLU A 138 0.35 16.18 -13.19
N TYR A 139 0.58 14.96 -12.71
CA TYR A 139 -0.38 13.85 -12.78
C TYR A 139 -1.68 14.21 -12.06
N VAL A 140 -1.59 14.67 -10.81
CA VAL A 140 -2.77 15.03 -10.01
C VAL A 140 -3.49 16.24 -10.63
N ALA A 141 -2.75 17.24 -11.13
CA ALA A 141 -3.32 18.41 -11.79
C ALA A 141 -4.03 18.07 -13.11
N LEU A 142 -3.43 17.21 -13.94
CA LEU A 142 -4.05 16.72 -15.18
C LEU A 142 -5.29 15.90 -14.87
N PHE A 143 -5.20 14.95 -13.93
CA PHE A 143 -6.32 14.13 -13.50
C PHE A 143 -7.50 15.01 -13.04
N LYS A 144 -7.25 15.95 -12.12
CA LYS A 144 -8.28 16.86 -11.59
C LYS A 144 -9.00 17.63 -12.70
N LYS A 145 -8.24 18.18 -13.67
CA LYS A 145 -8.81 18.89 -14.82
C LYS A 145 -9.60 17.96 -15.72
N ALA A 146 -9.07 16.76 -15.99
CA ALA A 146 -9.68 15.79 -16.89
C ALA A 146 -11.03 15.28 -16.37
N ILE A 147 -11.17 15.09 -15.05
CA ILE A 147 -12.45 14.69 -14.43
C ILE A 147 -13.44 15.85 -14.22
N GLY A 148 -13.12 17.08 -14.68
CA GLY A 148 -14.04 18.21 -14.64
C GLY A 148 -13.82 19.23 -13.51
N ASN A 149 -12.77 19.08 -12.69
CA ASN A 149 -12.33 20.06 -11.68
C ASN A 149 -13.29 20.31 -10.49
N ASP A 150 -14.41 19.58 -10.42
CA ASP A 150 -15.38 19.68 -9.32
C ASP A 150 -14.97 18.94 -8.04
N ILE A 151 -14.13 17.91 -8.17
CA ILE A 151 -13.69 17.05 -7.06
C ILE A 151 -12.32 17.52 -6.58
N CYS A 152 -12.16 17.65 -5.26
CA CYS A 152 -10.88 18.00 -4.65
C CYS A 152 -9.90 16.85 -4.85
N CYS A 153 -8.71 17.14 -5.35
CA CYS A 153 -7.67 16.15 -5.61
C CYS A 153 -6.39 16.63 -4.92
N GLU A 154 -5.90 15.84 -3.98
CA GLU A 154 -4.78 16.19 -3.11
C GLU A 154 -3.70 15.12 -3.17
N ARG A 155 -2.48 15.49 -2.80
CA ARG A 155 -1.34 14.57 -2.73
C ARG A 155 -0.76 14.54 -1.33
N PHE A 156 -0.57 13.34 -0.79
CA PHE A 156 0.21 13.14 0.43
C PHE A 156 1.63 12.75 0.07
N ILE A 157 2.61 13.51 0.57
CA ILE A 157 4.03 13.24 0.38
C ILE A 157 4.58 12.75 1.71
N TRP A 158 5.30 11.62 1.69
CA TRP A 158 5.95 11.04 2.85
C TRP A 158 7.29 10.42 2.45
N SER A 159 8.08 10.02 3.45
CA SER A 159 9.45 9.53 3.24
C SER A 159 9.54 8.19 2.52
N SER A 160 8.44 7.46 2.35
CA SER A 160 8.38 6.10 1.77
C SER A 160 9.37 5.08 2.36
N GLU A 161 9.91 5.34 3.55
CA GLU A 161 10.92 4.48 4.17
C GLU A 161 10.34 3.10 4.49
N ASN A 162 11.05 2.05 4.06
CA ASN A 162 10.60 0.67 4.17
C ASN A 162 11.00 0.06 5.52
N HIS A 163 10.38 0.52 6.60
CA HIS A 163 10.41 -0.11 7.92
C HIS A 163 9.16 0.26 8.74
N HIS A 164 8.89 -0.44 9.84
CA HIS A 164 7.66 -0.27 10.62
C HIS A 164 7.44 1.15 11.14
N PHE A 165 8.44 1.71 11.80
CA PHE A 165 8.33 2.98 12.49
C PHE A 165 8.05 4.13 11.52
N ALA A 166 8.69 4.15 10.34
CA ALA A 166 8.38 5.12 9.30
C ALA A 166 6.92 5.01 8.86
N ARG A 167 6.45 3.79 8.55
CA ARG A 167 5.04 3.59 8.13
C ARG A 167 4.05 3.98 9.23
N LEU A 168 4.34 3.69 10.50
CA LEU A 168 3.53 4.14 11.64
C LEU A 168 3.48 5.67 11.72
N ARG A 169 4.64 6.33 11.69
CA ARG A 169 4.77 7.79 11.73
C ARG A 169 3.98 8.46 10.62
N GLU A 170 4.13 7.98 9.41
CA GLU A 170 3.51 8.59 8.24
C GLU A 170 2.02 8.25 8.12
N SER A 171 1.56 7.11 8.67
CA SER A 171 0.13 6.82 8.82
C SER A 171 -0.56 7.77 9.82
N ILE A 172 0.11 8.11 10.93
CA ILE A 172 -0.42 9.08 11.90
C ILE A 172 -0.54 10.48 11.26
N LYS A 173 0.48 10.89 10.50
CA LYS A 173 0.44 12.15 9.74
C LYS A 173 -0.62 12.14 8.64
N LEU A 174 -0.82 11.01 7.95
CA LEU A 174 -1.87 10.85 6.94
C LEU A 174 -3.26 11.06 7.55
N VAL A 175 -3.53 10.48 8.73
CA VAL A 175 -4.80 10.69 9.46
C VAL A 175 -5.02 12.18 9.76
N SER A 176 -4.01 12.88 10.27
CA SER A 176 -4.10 14.31 10.54
C SER A 176 -4.38 15.12 9.26
N ALA A 177 -3.61 14.86 8.19
CA ALA A 177 -3.77 15.55 6.91
C ALA A 177 -5.15 15.30 6.29
N LEU A 178 -5.60 14.04 6.26
CA LEU A 178 -6.89 13.66 5.72
C LEU A 178 -8.05 14.28 6.51
N ALA A 179 -8.00 14.25 7.85
CA ALA A 179 -9.04 14.86 8.67
C ALA A 179 -9.15 16.38 8.43
N ASN A 180 -8.01 17.08 8.32
CA ASN A 180 -8.00 18.50 8.03
C ASN A 180 -8.54 18.81 6.62
N ASP A 181 -8.22 17.99 5.62
CA ASP A 181 -8.68 18.19 4.25
C ASP A 181 -10.17 17.84 4.07
N ILE A 182 -10.69 16.87 4.84
CA ILE A 182 -12.13 16.62 4.93
C ILE A 182 -12.86 17.87 5.43
N ASP A 183 -12.38 18.48 6.52
CA ASP A 183 -13.02 19.67 7.10
C ASP A 183 -12.92 20.90 6.20
N THR A 184 -11.80 21.09 5.51
CA THR A 184 -11.46 22.38 4.87
C THR A 184 -11.63 22.39 3.35
N LYS A 185 -11.53 21.23 2.69
CA LYS A 185 -11.52 21.13 1.23
C LYS A 185 -12.70 20.36 0.68
N MET A 186 -13.25 19.39 1.42
CA MET A 186 -14.32 18.54 0.90
C MET A 186 -15.56 19.39 0.58
N PRO A 187 -16.11 19.30 -0.65
CA PRO A 187 -17.33 20.01 -0.99
C PRO A 187 -18.50 19.57 -0.11
N SER A 188 -19.45 20.45 0.16
CA SER A 188 -20.60 20.17 1.04
C SER A 188 -21.51 19.03 0.57
N TRP A 189 -21.48 18.70 -0.73
CA TRP A 189 -22.20 17.56 -1.30
C TRP A 189 -21.43 16.24 -1.20
N GLY A 190 -20.14 16.30 -0.85
CA GLY A 190 -19.27 15.14 -0.75
C GLY A 190 -19.59 14.32 0.49
N GLU A 191 -19.65 13.01 0.33
CA GLU A 191 -19.85 12.04 1.43
C GLU A 191 -18.76 10.95 1.44
N ARG A 192 -17.93 10.90 0.39
CA ARG A 192 -16.92 9.86 0.19
C ARG A 192 -15.54 10.44 -0.10
N VAL A 193 -14.52 9.75 0.38
CA VAL A 193 -13.11 10.00 0.07
C VAL A 193 -12.54 8.81 -0.68
N LEU A 194 -11.98 9.04 -1.86
CA LEU A 194 -11.27 8.04 -2.65
C LEU A 194 -9.76 8.14 -2.36
N LEU A 195 -9.18 7.09 -1.77
CA LEU A 195 -7.76 6.99 -1.45
C LEU A 195 -7.06 6.12 -2.51
N LEU A 196 -6.12 6.70 -3.23
CA LEU A 196 -5.35 6.03 -4.29
C LEU A 196 -3.91 5.85 -3.83
N GLY A 197 -3.56 4.62 -3.45
CA GLY A 197 -2.25 4.28 -2.89
C GLY A 197 -1.42 3.45 -3.86
N HIS A 198 -0.21 3.89 -4.17
CA HIS A 198 0.76 3.09 -4.91
C HIS A 198 1.81 2.47 -3.98
N SER A 199 2.19 1.21 -4.22
CA SER A 199 3.28 0.54 -3.49
C SER A 199 3.02 0.49 -1.98
N HIS A 200 3.99 0.87 -1.15
CA HIS A 200 3.88 0.93 0.31
C HIS A 200 2.77 1.88 0.82
N ALA A 201 2.20 2.77 0.00
CA ALA A 201 1.10 3.63 0.42
C ALA A 201 -0.12 2.85 0.93
N GLY A 202 -0.42 1.68 0.34
CA GLY A 202 -1.52 0.85 0.84
C GLY A 202 -1.28 0.29 2.24
N GLN A 203 -0.02 0.21 2.68
CA GLN A 203 0.32 -0.19 4.06
C GLN A 203 -0.01 0.93 5.06
N LEU A 204 0.06 2.19 4.64
CA LEU A 204 -0.41 3.31 5.46
C LEU A 204 -1.92 3.26 5.62
N PHE A 205 -2.65 2.91 4.56
CA PHE A 205 -4.09 2.72 4.63
C PHE A 205 -4.48 1.56 5.54
N ALA A 206 -3.77 0.43 5.45
CA ALA A 206 -4.00 -0.71 6.35
C ALA A 206 -3.84 -0.31 7.83
N LEU A 207 -2.77 0.41 8.20
CA LEU A 207 -2.61 0.96 9.54
C LEU A 207 -3.72 1.97 9.91
N MET A 208 -4.06 2.87 8.99
CA MET A 208 -5.14 3.84 9.18
C MET A 208 -6.49 3.16 9.46
N THR A 209 -6.84 2.12 8.71
CA THR A 209 -8.10 1.37 8.94
C THR A 209 -8.10 0.72 10.32
N ASN A 210 -6.97 0.18 10.78
CA ASN A 210 -6.85 -0.33 12.15
C ASN A 210 -7.02 0.78 13.20
N PHE A 211 -6.49 1.98 12.96
CA PHE A 211 -6.73 3.12 13.85
C PHE A 211 -8.21 3.51 13.91
N LEU A 212 -8.89 3.54 12.76
CA LEU A 212 -10.32 3.83 12.67
C LEU A 212 -11.17 2.76 13.38
N ALA A 213 -10.78 1.49 13.26
CA ALA A 213 -11.40 0.34 13.90
C ALA A 213 -11.15 0.29 15.42
N GLN A 214 -10.13 1.01 15.90
CA GLN A 214 -9.56 0.82 17.25
C GLN A 214 -9.18 -0.65 17.49
N SER A 215 -8.57 -1.27 16.48
CA SER A 215 -8.14 -2.67 16.55
C SER A 215 -7.26 -2.93 17.78
N PRO A 216 -7.28 -4.15 18.34
CA PRO A 216 -6.36 -4.53 19.40
C PRO A 216 -4.91 -4.21 18.99
N GLY A 217 -4.08 -3.73 19.92
CA GLY A 217 -2.70 -3.30 19.63
C GLY A 217 -2.53 -1.85 19.16
N VAL A 218 -3.58 -1.16 18.69
CA VAL A 218 -3.48 0.26 18.28
C VAL A 218 -2.97 1.16 19.41
N SER A 219 -3.45 0.98 20.65
CA SER A 219 -2.95 1.76 21.79
C SER A 219 -1.46 1.55 22.03
N ALA A 220 -0.93 0.35 21.78
CA ALA A 220 0.50 0.07 21.88
C ALA A 220 1.29 0.72 20.74
N LEU A 221 0.77 0.70 19.50
CA LEU A 221 1.37 1.42 18.37
C LEU A 221 1.48 2.92 18.67
N LEU A 222 0.39 3.55 19.14
CA LEU A 222 0.38 4.97 19.49
C LEU A 222 1.32 5.29 20.66
N ALA A 223 1.42 4.41 21.66
CA ALA A 223 2.35 4.59 22.77
C ALA A 223 3.82 4.50 22.33
N ILE A 224 4.16 3.59 21.42
CA ILE A 224 5.50 3.51 20.81
C ILE A 224 5.79 4.79 20.02
N GLY A 225 4.84 5.21 19.18
CA GLY A 225 4.98 6.42 18.38
C GLY A 225 5.15 7.69 19.22
N GLY A 226 4.32 7.85 20.25
CA GLY A 226 4.39 8.99 21.18
C GLY A 226 5.73 9.06 21.94
N LYS A 227 6.26 7.91 22.41
CA LYS A 227 7.59 7.85 23.04
C LYS A 227 8.72 8.22 22.10
N ALA A 228 8.54 8.01 20.80
CA ALA A 228 9.49 8.38 19.77
C ALA A 228 9.26 9.81 19.21
N GLY A 229 8.38 10.60 19.83
CA GLY A 229 8.18 12.01 19.53
C GLY A 229 7.10 12.31 18.48
N ILE A 230 6.27 11.34 18.11
CA ILE A 230 5.11 11.59 17.23
C ILE A 230 3.99 12.21 18.06
N ASP A 231 3.48 13.38 17.63
CA ASP A 231 2.32 13.99 18.27
C ASP A 231 1.05 13.20 17.95
N VAL A 232 0.44 12.64 18.99
CA VAL A 232 -0.82 11.87 18.95
C VAL A 232 -1.92 12.54 19.75
N SER A 233 -1.73 13.78 20.24
CA SER A 233 -2.63 14.45 21.16
C SER A 233 -4.04 14.68 20.59
N LYS A 234 -4.15 15.00 19.30
CA LYS A 234 -5.41 15.23 18.58
C LYS A 234 -5.87 14.01 17.78
N PHE A 235 -5.22 12.87 17.94
CA PHE A 235 -5.39 11.75 17.03
C PHE A 235 -6.83 11.21 17.04
N ASP A 236 -7.43 11.08 18.22
CA ASP A 236 -8.82 10.64 18.35
C ASP A 236 -9.82 11.60 17.69
N GLU A 237 -9.60 12.92 17.79
CA GLU A 237 -10.42 13.93 17.11
C GLU A 237 -10.36 13.74 15.60
N TYR A 238 -9.16 13.55 15.04
CA TYR A 238 -8.98 13.29 13.61
C TYR A 238 -9.67 12.01 13.15
N LEU A 239 -9.55 10.93 13.93
CA LEU A 239 -10.26 9.68 13.63
C LEU A 239 -11.78 9.87 13.63
N GLN A 240 -12.33 10.65 14.58
CA GLN A 240 -13.77 10.92 14.60
C GLN A 240 -14.25 11.66 13.35
N LYS A 241 -13.45 12.60 12.82
CA LYS A 241 -13.77 13.31 11.57
C LYS A 241 -13.77 12.35 10.38
N ILE A 242 -12.74 11.52 10.26
CA ILE A 242 -12.64 10.55 9.16
C ILE A 242 -13.80 9.53 9.21
N ARG A 243 -14.28 9.14 10.39
CA ARG A 243 -15.44 8.23 10.53
C ARG A 243 -16.76 8.82 9.98
N GLN A 244 -16.84 10.12 9.72
CA GLN A 244 -18.04 10.77 9.17
C GLN A 244 -18.20 10.56 7.66
N VAL A 245 -17.14 10.16 6.97
CA VAL A 245 -17.14 9.92 5.51
C VAL A 245 -17.02 8.43 5.21
N HIS A 246 -17.44 8.02 4.02
CA HIS A 246 -17.15 6.68 3.51
C HIS A 246 -15.78 6.68 2.82
N LEU A 247 -14.93 5.70 3.11
CA LEU A 247 -13.63 5.56 2.44
C LEU A 247 -13.72 4.55 1.29
N ASP A 248 -13.30 4.96 0.10
CA ASP A 248 -13.06 4.08 -1.04
C ASP A 248 -11.55 3.96 -1.22
N ILE A 249 -10.99 2.79 -0.92
CA ILE A 249 -9.55 2.56 -0.91
C ILE A 249 -9.17 1.75 -2.13
N VAL A 250 -8.27 2.29 -2.94
CA VAL A 250 -7.67 1.60 -4.08
C VAL A 250 -6.17 1.49 -3.87
N THR A 251 -5.66 0.27 -3.94
CA THR A 251 -4.22 0.01 -3.90
C THR A 251 -3.72 -0.42 -5.28
N PHE A 252 -2.54 0.07 -5.64
CA PHE A 252 -1.85 -0.26 -6.88
C PHE A 252 -0.52 -0.91 -6.53
N GLY A 253 -0.41 -2.21 -6.79
CA GLY A 253 0.80 -2.99 -6.52
C GLY A 253 1.21 -3.03 -5.04
N THR A 254 0.30 -2.77 -4.10
CA THR A 254 0.66 -2.78 -2.68
C THR A 254 1.02 -4.20 -2.21
N PRO A 255 2.20 -4.40 -1.61
CA PRO A 255 2.54 -5.67 -0.97
C PRO A 255 1.69 -5.87 0.30
N PRO A 256 1.06 -7.05 0.52
CA PRO A 256 0.19 -7.30 1.66
C PRO A 256 1.03 -7.52 2.93
N ARG A 257 1.41 -6.43 3.61
CA ARG A 257 2.32 -6.45 4.77
C ARG A 257 1.62 -6.32 6.12
N TYR A 258 0.47 -5.67 6.16
CA TYR A 258 -0.35 -5.47 7.35
C TYR A 258 -1.77 -5.92 7.04
N GLY A 259 -2.45 -6.52 8.00
CA GLY A 259 -3.88 -6.75 7.92
C GLY A 259 -4.65 -5.43 8.05
N TRP A 260 -5.94 -5.51 7.76
CA TRP A 260 -6.81 -4.35 7.64
C TRP A 260 -7.80 -4.32 8.81
N GLY A 261 -8.06 -3.14 9.36
CA GLY A 261 -9.03 -2.99 10.45
C GLY A 261 -10.45 -3.09 9.95
N ASP A 262 -11.39 -3.50 10.81
CA ASP A 262 -12.81 -3.48 10.49
C ASP A 262 -13.35 -2.06 10.36
N GLY A 263 -14.21 -1.79 9.38
CA GLY A 263 -14.79 -0.46 9.27
C GLY A 263 -15.64 -0.24 8.03
N LYS A 264 -16.10 1.00 7.89
CA LYS A 264 -16.90 1.46 6.75
C LYS A 264 -15.98 1.94 5.63
N TYR A 265 -15.46 1.00 4.86
CA TYR A 265 -14.70 1.28 3.64
C TYR A 265 -14.88 0.19 2.60
N ASN A 266 -14.61 0.53 1.35
CA ASN A 266 -14.41 -0.44 0.28
C ASN A 266 -12.90 -0.57 0.01
N LEU A 267 -12.44 -1.77 -0.34
CA LEU A 267 -11.05 -2.01 -0.70
C LEU A 267 -10.96 -2.73 -2.05
N LEU A 268 -10.27 -2.09 -2.99
CA LEU A 268 -9.94 -2.61 -4.31
C LEU A 268 -8.43 -2.67 -4.48
N ASN A 269 -7.88 -3.86 -4.73
CA ASN A 269 -6.46 -4.04 -5.02
C ASN A 269 -6.28 -4.26 -6.52
N ILE A 270 -5.45 -3.45 -7.16
CA ILE A 270 -5.10 -3.56 -8.58
C ILE A 270 -3.63 -3.95 -8.68
N ILE A 271 -3.35 -5.10 -9.29
CA ILE A 271 -2.01 -5.70 -9.30
C ILE A 271 -1.64 -6.08 -10.75
N ASN A 272 -0.49 -5.60 -11.22
CA ASN A 272 0.07 -5.98 -12.51
C ASN A 272 0.49 -7.46 -12.45
N HIS A 273 -0.11 -8.24 -13.34
CA HIS A 273 -0.04 -9.68 -13.33
C HIS A 273 -0.15 -10.22 -14.76
N ARG A 274 0.70 -11.19 -15.08
CA ARG A 274 0.67 -11.92 -16.34
C ARG A 274 0.51 -13.41 -16.07
N GLY A 275 -0.66 -13.92 -16.43
CA GLY A 275 -1.09 -15.28 -16.15
C GLY A 275 -2.60 -15.34 -15.91
N ASN A 276 -3.09 -16.56 -15.73
CA ASN A 276 -4.50 -16.86 -15.44
C ASN A 276 -4.69 -17.41 -14.01
N GLU A 277 -3.65 -17.34 -13.18
CA GLU A 277 -3.61 -17.93 -11.84
C GLU A 277 -3.49 -16.85 -10.78
N PHE A 278 -3.89 -17.16 -9.54
CA PHE A 278 -3.74 -16.28 -8.38
C PHE A 278 -2.32 -16.19 -7.82
N LEU A 279 -1.37 -16.96 -8.38
CA LEU A 279 0.02 -16.97 -7.93
C LEU A 279 0.88 -16.05 -8.81
N ALA A 280 1.80 -15.32 -8.20
CA ALA A 280 2.86 -14.59 -8.90
C ALA A 280 3.80 -15.57 -9.62
N GLY A 281 4.71 -15.05 -10.46
CA GLY A 281 5.73 -15.86 -11.13
C GLY A 281 6.82 -16.39 -10.20
N ALA A 282 7.75 -17.16 -10.75
CA ALA A 282 9.00 -17.45 -10.06
C ALA A 282 9.88 -16.18 -10.01
N ILE A 283 10.49 -15.92 -8.85
CA ILE A 283 11.27 -14.69 -8.57
C ILE A 283 12.64 -14.69 -9.28
N ASP A 284 13.13 -15.84 -9.73
CA ASP A 284 14.42 -16.04 -10.43
C ASP A 284 14.59 -15.14 -11.66
N THR A 285 13.49 -14.75 -12.29
CA THR A 285 13.49 -13.90 -13.48
C THR A 285 13.47 -12.40 -13.20
N MET A 286 13.27 -11.97 -11.96
CA MET A 286 13.09 -10.57 -11.55
C MET A 286 14.17 -9.63 -12.10
N VAL A 287 15.43 -10.07 -12.09
CA VAL A 287 16.59 -9.26 -12.48
C VAL A 287 16.74 -9.07 -13.99
N PHE A 288 16.01 -9.84 -14.79
CA PHE A 288 16.13 -9.80 -16.25
C PHE A 288 14.81 -9.48 -16.96
N SER A 289 13.70 -9.98 -16.43
CA SER A 289 12.42 -9.98 -17.11
C SER A 289 11.26 -9.78 -16.13
N THR A 290 10.30 -8.95 -16.53
CA THR A 290 9.04 -8.72 -15.83
C THR A 290 7.88 -9.48 -16.48
N LYS A 291 8.20 -10.64 -17.06
CA LYS A 291 7.25 -11.50 -17.80
C LYS A 291 6.05 -11.97 -16.98
N HIS A 292 6.13 -11.93 -15.64
CA HIS A 292 5.05 -12.33 -14.75
C HIS A 292 4.28 -11.16 -14.09
N GLY A 293 4.62 -9.91 -14.43
CA GLY A 293 4.00 -8.71 -13.86
C GLY A 293 4.91 -8.05 -12.83
N ASP A 294 4.35 -7.69 -11.68
CA ASP A 294 4.99 -6.85 -10.66
C ASP A 294 5.80 -7.65 -9.63
N TYR A 295 7.12 -7.68 -9.73
CA TYR A 295 7.98 -8.41 -8.80
C TYR A 295 8.18 -7.64 -7.49
N VAL A 296 8.05 -6.31 -7.46
CA VAL A 296 8.16 -5.53 -6.23
C VAL A 296 7.04 -5.89 -5.26
N GLN A 297 5.80 -5.99 -5.76
CA GLN A 297 4.67 -6.43 -4.93
C GLN A 297 4.90 -7.83 -4.36
N GLN A 298 5.64 -8.69 -5.07
CA GLN A 298 5.93 -10.07 -4.65
C GLN A 298 6.99 -10.10 -3.56
N SER A 299 7.99 -9.23 -3.65
CA SER A 299 9.16 -9.24 -2.77
C SER A 299 9.07 -8.31 -1.56
N ALA A 300 8.34 -7.20 -1.65
CA ALA A 300 8.27 -6.20 -0.59
C ALA A 300 7.26 -6.55 0.52
N ILE A 301 7.22 -7.84 0.91
CA ILE A 301 6.28 -8.46 1.85
C ILE A 301 6.92 -8.68 3.24
N ALA A 302 6.28 -9.43 4.14
CA ALA A 302 6.84 -9.70 5.46
C ALA A 302 8.26 -10.28 5.38
N GLY A 303 9.17 -9.69 6.17
CA GLY A 303 10.60 -10.00 6.18
C GLY A 303 11.47 -9.08 5.31
N SER A 304 10.89 -8.23 4.45
CA SER A 304 11.64 -7.38 3.51
C SER A 304 11.99 -5.98 4.02
N ASP A 305 11.70 -5.63 5.28
CA ASP A 305 11.98 -4.28 5.77
C ASP A 305 13.49 -4.01 5.78
N THR A 306 13.84 -2.76 5.46
CA THR A 306 15.18 -2.23 5.66
C THR A 306 15.45 -1.92 7.13
N ILE A 307 16.73 -1.85 7.51
CA ILE A 307 17.12 -1.43 8.85
C ILE A 307 17.03 0.09 8.93
N ALA A 308 16.26 0.62 9.88
CA ALA A 308 16.16 2.07 10.08
C ALA A 308 17.52 2.73 10.35
N LYS A 309 17.67 3.99 9.91
CA LYS A 309 18.94 4.72 9.94
C LYS A 309 19.39 5.07 11.35
N THR A 310 18.45 5.37 12.24
CA THR A 310 18.75 5.83 13.61
C THR A 310 18.52 4.73 14.65
N ASP A 311 19.26 4.75 15.76
CA ASP A 311 19.07 3.78 16.85
C ASP A 311 17.69 3.86 17.49
N THR A 312 17.14 5.07 17.63
CA THR A 312 15.80 5.29 18.17
C THR A 312 14.73 4.61 17.32
N GLU A 313 14.82 4.73 16.00
CA GLU A 313 13.89 4.08 15.08
C GLU A 313 14.10 2.57 15.09
N ARG A 314 15.35 2.08 15.08
CA ARG A 314 15.65 0.63 15.20
C ARG A 314 15.06 0.03 16.48
N MET A 315 15.15 0.72 17.61
CA MET A 315 14.56 0.27 18.87
C MET A 315 13.03 0.28 18.83
N SER A 316 12.44 1.20 18.08
CA SER A 316 10.99 1.28 17.89
C SER A 316 10.52 0.15 16.97
N ASP A 317 11.21 -0.10 15.86
CA ASP A 317 10.95 -1.22 14.94
C ASP A 317 10.96 -2.56 15.68
N LYS A 318 11.95 -2.82 16.54
CA LYS A 318 11.99 -4.06 17.34
C LYS A 318 10.74 -4.28 18.21
N LYS A 319 10.17 -3.20 18.76
CA LYS A 319 8.92 -3.27 19.54
C LYS A 319 7.70 -3.42 18.63
N LEU A 320 7.76 -2.83 17.44
CA LEU A 320 6.70 -2.93 16.45
C LEU A 320 6.66 -4.33 15.82
N ASP A 321 7.79 -5.03 15.70
CA ASP A 321 7.84 -6.42 15.22
C ASP A 321 6.94 -7.35 16.06
N GLU A 322 6.83 -7.10 17.36
CA GLU A 322 5.95 -7.86 18.28
C GLU A 322 4.45 -7.67 17.97
N ILE A 323 4.09 -6.57 17.30
CA ILE A 323 2.69 -6.18 17.05
C ILE A 323 2.32 -6.32 15.56
N LEU A 324 3.24 -5.98 14.67
CA LEU A 324 3.07 -5.92 13.22
C LEU A 324 3.78 -7.07 12.48
N GLY A 325 4.47 -7.95 13.21
CA GLY A 325 5.23 -9.07 12.67
C GLY A 325 6.61 -8.64 12.23
N LYS A 326 7.55 -9.57 12.16
CA LYS A 326 8.97 -9.25 11.90
C LYS A 326 9.15 -8.45 10.61
N GLY A 327 9.72 -7.25 10.74
CA GLY A 327 10.08 -6.37 9.64
C GLY A 327 11.17 -6.98 8.76
N ASN A 328 12.34 -7.22 9.34
CA ASN A 328 13.53 -7.73 8.65
C ASN A 328 13.78 -9.19 9.10
N ASP A 329 13.40 -10.14 8.25
CA ASP A 329 13.60 -11.58 8.46
C ASP A 329 13.82 -12.25 7.09
N MET A 330 15.08 -12.31 6.66
CA MET A 330 15.42 -12.84 5.34
C MET A 330 15.02 -14.31 5.18
N ILE A 331 15.12 -15.13 6.23
CA ILE A 331 14.74 -16.54 6.16
C ILE A 331 13.23 -16.64 5.95
N GLY A 332 12.45 -15.94 6.76
CA GLY A 332 11.00 -15.88 6.62
C GLY A 332 10.55 -15.30 5.27
N LEU A 333 11.26 -14.27 4.78
CA LEU A 333 11.00 -13.70 3.44
C LEU A 333 11.15 -14.76 2.34
N PHE A 334 12.21 -15.56 2.37
CA PHE A 334 12.40 -16.63 1.37
C PHE A 334 11.33 -17.73 1.47
N GLU A 335 10.86 -18.04 2.67
CA GLU A 335 9.74 -18.97 2.87
C GLU A 335 8.45 -18.40 2.25
N ASN A 336 8.15 -17.13 2.50
CA ASN A 336 7.00 -16.44 1.93
C ASN A 336 7.07 -16.34 0.40
N LEU A 337 8.26 -16.05 -0.14
CA LEU A 337 8.48 -15.96 -1.59
C LEU A 337 8.23 -17.28 -2.33
N LYS A 338 8.49 -18.43 -1.69
CA LYS A 338 8.19 -19.75 -2.26
C LYS A 338 6.70 -19.98 -2.44
N ALA A 339 5.85 -19.39 -1.59
CA ALA A 339 4.41 -19.52 -1.68
C ALA A 339 3.83 -18.76 -2.89
N ARG A 340 4.51 -17.70 -3.35
CA ARG A 340 4.12 -16.89 -4.53
C ARG A 340 2.71 -16.30 -4.45
N MET A 341 2.14 -16.17 -3.25
CA MET A 341 0.81 -15.60 -3.08
C MET A 341 0.79 -14.15 -3.56
N ARG A 342 -0.01 -13.87 -4.60
CA ARG A 342 -0.17 -12.52 -5.18
C ARG A 342 -1.37 -11.80 -4.57
N VAL A 343 -2.46 -12.56 -4.37
CA VAL A 343 -3.78 -12.02 -4.03
C VAL A 343 -3.87 -11.72 -2.54
N PRO A 344 -4.16 -10.46 -2.15
CA PRO A 344 -4.37 -10.11 -0.76
C PRO A 344 -5.61 -10.76 -0.15
N HIS A 345 -5.57 -11.08 1.14
CA HIS A 345 -6.73 -11.63 1.88
C HIS A 345 -7.83 -10.62 2.24
N TYR A 346 -7.70 -9.35 1.82
CA TYR A 346 -8.67 -8.29 2.09
C TYR A 346 -9.04 -7.55 0.82
N GLY A 347 -10.32 -7.22 0.71
CA GLY A 347 -10.88 -6.52 -0.45
C GLY A 347 -10.99 -7.38 -1.70
N LYS A 348 -11.47 -6.75 -2.77
CA LYS A 348 -11.51 -7.35 -4.11
C LYS A 348 -10.18 -7.14 -4.81
N THR A 349 -9.70 -8.14 -5.54
CA THR A 349 -8.45 -8.02 -6.31
C THR A 349 -8.70 -8.07 -7.81
N ILE A 350 -8.04 -7.20 -8.57
CA ILE A 350 -8.01 -7.22 -10.02
C ILE A 350 -6.56 -7.42 -10.46
N LEU A 351 -6.32 -8.57 -11.08
CA LEU A 351 -5.06 -8.95 -11.69
C LEU A 351 -5.07 -8.42 -13.13
N VAL A 352 -4.29 -7.37 -13.37
CA VAL A 352 -4.28 -6.67 -14.66
C VAL A 352 -3.02 -7.04 -15.44
N ASP A 353 -3.17 -7.58 -16.65
CA ASP A 353 -2.05 -7.58 -17.60
C ASP A 353 -1.98 -6.22 -18.29
N TYR A 354 -1.07 -5.37 -17.80
CA TYR A 354 -0.91 -4.01 -18.32
C TYR A 354 -0.25 -3.91 -19.70
N LYS A 355 0.21 -5.03 -20.26
CA LYS A 355 1.03 -5.08 -21.49
C LYS A 355 2.25 -4.16 -21.45
N ASP A 356 2.87 -4.03 -20.27
CA ASP A 356 4.06 -3.21 -20.04
C ASP A 356 5.37 -3.99 -20.20
N ASN A 357 5.32 -5.25 -20.63
CA ASN A 357 6.53 -6.01 -20.94
C ASN A 357 7.29 -5.36 -22.11
N SER A 358 8.39 -4.65 -21.81
CA SER A 358 9.27 -4.11 -22.85
C SER A 358 9.86 -5.24 -23.68
N THR A 359 10.03 -4.99 -24.99
CA THR A 359 10.77 -5.86 -25.91
C THR A 359 12.28 -5.72 -25.77
N ILE A 360 12.76 -4.69 -25.05
CA ILE A 360 14.17 -4.43 -24.77
C ILE A 360 14.57 -5.21 -23.53
N TYR A 361 15.59 -6.05 -23.63
CA TYR A 361 16.07 -6.93 -22.56
C TYR A 361 17.43 -6.46 -22.01
N PRO A 362 17.63 -6.41 -20.66
CA PRO A 362 16.67 -6.72 -19.60
C PRO A 362 15.62 -5.61 -19.43
N ASN A 363 14.35 -5.97 -19.23
CA ASN A 363 13.25 -4.98 -19.12
C ASN A 363 12.90 -4.58 -17.68
N CYS A 364 13.56 -5.19 -16.69
CA CYS A 364 13.27 -4.95 -15.28
C CYS A 364 13.42 -3.47 -14.90
N PHE A 365 14.45 -2.78 -15.41
CA PHE A 365 14.62 -1.37 -15.08
C PHE A 365 13.54 -0.49 -15.71
N ASP A 366 13.19 -0.70 -16.98
CA ASP A 366 12.21 0.14 -17.71
C ASP A 366 10.80 0.05 -17.12
N THR A 367 10.50 -1.08 -16.50
CA THR A 367 9.20 -1.36 -15.90
C THR A 367 9.21 -1.19 -14.38
N LEU A 368 10.35 -0.81 -13.79
CA LEU A 368 10.58 -0.82 -12.34
C LEU A 368 10.17 -2.16 -11.73
N PHE A 369 10.72 -3.25 -12.26
CA PHE A 369 10.39 -4.63 -11.94
C PHE A 369 8.89 -4.96 -12.13
N GLY A 370 8.23 -4.29 -13.08
CA GLY A 370 6.80 -4.42 -13.38
C GLY A 370 5.90 -3.59 -12.48
N HIS A 371 6.49 -2.83 -11.56
CA HIS A 371 5.78 -2.06 -10.54
C HIS A 371 5.46 -0.64 -11.00
N GLY A 372 6.22 -0.06 -11.93
CA GLY A 372 6.08 1.37 -12.28
C GLY A 372 4.87 1.69 -13.17
N VAL A 373 4.12 0.69 -13.62
CA VAL A 373 3.09 0.87 -14.65
C VAL A 373 1.85 1.63 -14.17
N TYR A 374 1.54 1.57 -12.87
CA TYR A 374 0.25 2.04 -12.35
C TYR A 374 0.09 3.57 -12.40
N THR A 375 1.19 4.31 -12.38
CA THR A 375 1.19 5.79 -12.34
C THR A 375 1.49 6.42 -13.69
N ARG A 376 1.72 5.62 -14.74
CA ARG A 376 1.98 6.13 -16.08
C ARG A 376 0.77 6.88 -16.62
N TYR A 377 0.98 8.04 -17.23
CA TYR A 377 -0.11 8.89 -17.71
C TYR A 377 -1.02 8.16 -18.71
N GLU A 378 -0.47 7.33 -19.59
CA GLU A 378 -1.27 6.56 -20.56
C GLU A 378 -2.21 5.53 -19.92
N LYS A 379 -1.97 5.17 -18.65
CA LYS A 379 -2.82 4.24 -17.89
C LYS A 379 -3.90 4.97 -17.09
N MET A 380 -3.83 6.30 -16.97
CA MET A 380 -4.75 7.11 -16.17
C MET A 380 -6.22 6.84 -16.50
N LEU A 381 -6.60 6.93 -17.78
CA LEU A 381 -7.98 6.68 -18.21
C LEU A 381 -8.43 5.26 -17.89
N PHE A 382 -7.60 4.27 -18.18
CA PHE A 382 -7.91 2.87 -17.89
C PHE A 382 -8.07 2.60 -16.39
N ASN A 383 -7.13 3.07 -15.56
CA ASN A 383 -7.17 2.87 -14.12
C ASN A 383 -8.39 3.59 -13.51
N THR A 384 -8.69 4.81 -13.98
CA THR A 384 -9.89 5.55 -13.53
C THR A 384 -11.16 4.81 -13.92
N GLN A 385 -11.25 4.33 -15.16
CA GLN A 385 -12.40 3.55 -15.62
C GLN A 385 -12.59 2.29 -14.78
N LEU A 386 -11.49 1.56 -14.52
CA LEU A 386 -11.51 0.34 -13.72
C LEU A 386 -11.99 0.61 -12.28
N ILE A 387 -11.48 1.66 -11.64
CA ILE A 387 -11.94 2.06 -10.30
C ILE A 387 -13.44 2.36 -10.32
N VAL A 388 -13.88 3.16 -11.29
CA VAL A 388 -15.28 3.59 -11.33
C VAL A 388 -16.20 2.41 -11.61
N ASP A 389 -15.89 1.54 -12.58
CA ASP A 389 -16.72 0.37 -12.89
C ASP A 389 -16.84 -0.64 -11.74
N GLU A 390 -15.84 -0.67 -10.85
CA GLU A 390 -15.77 -1.63 -9.76
C GLU A 390 -16.34 -1.11 -8.45
N MET A 391 -16.48 0.21 -8.31
CA MET A 391 -16.88 0.86 -7.05
C MET A 391 -18.15 1.72 -7.16
N TYR A 392 -18.58 2.15 -8.37
CA TYR A 392 -19.70 3.09 -8.60
C TYR A 392 -20.54 2.76 -9.84
#